data_AF-A0A2M7J439-F1
#
_entry.id   AF-A0A2M7J439-F1
#
_cell.length_a   1.000
_cell.length_b   1.000
_cell.length_c   1.000
_cell.angle_alpha   90.00
_cell.angle_beta   90.00
_cell.angle_gamma   90.00
#
_symmetry.space_group_name_H-M   'P 1'
#
loop_
_entity.id
_entity.type
_entity.pdbx_description
1 polymer ?
#
loop_
_entity_poly.entity_id
_entity_poly.type
_entity_poly.pdbx_seq_one_letter_code
_entity_poly.pdbx_strand_id
1 'polypeptide(L)'
;RIMSNMNLPLEIYDILERKLGRDDAMPVAKAIEVSLSHIEKHSYEFANQRKLEAKEELKVELRNELSTKEDLAKMDGSLRQEIAKMDGSLRQEIAKMDKKFTVLWLITIFTVIFVNQNTLEFLARILGLVK
;
A
#
# COMPACT_ATOMS: atom_id res chain seq x y z
N ARG A 1 39.13 22.76 52.07
CA ARG A 1 37.68 22.76 52.36
C ARG A 1 36.97 22.55 51.04
N ILE A 2 36.09 21.55 51.02
CA ILE A 2 35.52 20.84 49.87
C ILE A 2 34.96 21.79 48.79
N MET A 3 35.56 21.81 47.60
CA MET A 3 34.83 22.18 46.37
C MET A 3 34.39 20.86 45.74
N SER A 4 33.17 20.45 46.10
CA SER A 4 32.44 19.41 45.39
C SER A 4 32.25 19.88 43.96
N ASN A 5 32.49 19.02 42.97
CA ASN A 5 32.30 19.25 41.54
C ASN A 5 31.09 20.16 41.26
N MET A 6 31.36 21.43 40.96
CA MET A 6 30.40 22.38 40.41
C MET A 6 30.53 22.30 38.89
N ASN A 7 29.45 21.93 38.20
CA ASN A 7 29.32 21.93 36.74
C ASN A 7 28.96 23.32 36.19
N LEU A 8 28.82 24.33 37.05
CA LEU A 8 28.68 25.71 36.61
C LEU A 8 30.02 26.22 36.06
N PRO A 9 30.07 26.86 34.89
CA PRO A 9 31.29 27.46 34.37
C PRO A 9 31.92 28.37 35.43
N LEU A 10 33.22 28.18 35.69
CA LEU A 10 33.96 28.93 36.72
C LEU A 10 33.79 30.44 36.56
N GLU A 11 33.70 30.92 35.33
CA GLU A 11 33.46 32.34 35.01
C GLU A 11 32.17 32.88 35.65
N ILE A 12 31.09 32.10 35.67
CA ILE A 12 29.81 32.52 36.27
C ILE A 12 29.94 32.53 37.79
N TYR A 13 30.57 31.52 38.37
CA TYR A 13 30.81 31.49 39.82
C TYR A 13 31.68 32.66 40.27
N ASP A 14 32.75 32.98 39.53
CA ASP A 14 33.64 34.09 39.82
C ASP A 14 32.93 35.45 39.74
N ILE A 15 31.94 35.60 38.86
CA ILE A 15 31.09 36.80 38.80
C ILE A 15 30.16 36.87 40.02
N LEU A 16 29.54 35.75 40.39
CA LEU A 16 28.66 35.67 41.56
C LEU A 16 29.43 35.97 42.85
N GLU A 17 30.60 35.39 43.04
CA GLU A 17 31.45 35.62 44.21
C GLU A 17 31.90 37.09 44.30
N ARG A 18 32.29 37.70 43.18
CA ARG A 18 32.68 39.13 43.12
C ARG A 18 31.53 40.09 43.45
N LYS A 19 30.27 39.72 43.17
CA LYS A 19 29.10 40.60 43.33
C LYS A 19 28.33 40.37 44.63
N LEU A 20 28.25 39.13 45.09
CA LEU A 20 27.43 38.71 46.22
C LEU A 20 28.26 38.35 47.46
N GLY A 21 29.57 38.14 47.31
CA GLY A 21 30.39 37.51 48.34
C GLY A 21 30.19 36.00 48.37
N ARG A 22 31.19 35.29 48.91
CA ARG A 22 31.29 33.82 48.84
C ARG A 22 30.13 33.09 49.51
N ASP A 23 29.62 33.64 50.62
CA ASP A 23 28.58 33.00 51.42
C ASP A 23 27.22 32.99 50.71
N ASP A 24 26.90 34.05 49.94
CA ASP A 24 25.65 34.17 49.19
C ASP A 24 25.76 33.62 47.75
N ALA A 25 26.96 33.66 47.16
CA ALA A 25 27.21 33.10 45.83
C ALA A 25 27.04 31.58 45.77
N MET A 26 27.43 30.86 46.83
CA MET A 26 27.38 29.40 46.89
C MET A 26 25.94 28.83 46.85
N PRO A 27 24.98 29.32 47.67
CA PRO A 27 23.57 28.93 47.55
C PRO A 27 22.96 29.20 46.17
N VAL A 28 23.27 30.35 45.57
CA VAL A 28 22.76 30.74 44.25
C VAL A 28 23.30 29.80 43.17
N ALA A 29 24.61 29.54 43.17
CA ALA A 29 25.23 28.60 42.23
C ALA A 29 24.62 27.20 42.35
N LYS A 30 24.39 26.72 43.58
CA LYS A 30 23.77 25.42 43.84
C LYS A 30 22.31 25.35 43.34
N ALA A 31 21.53 26.41 43.52
CA ALA A 31 20.15 26.48 43.02
C ALA A 31 20.08 26.45 41.48
N ILE A 32 21.01 27.15 40.81
CA ILE A 32 21.16 27.14 39.35
C ILE A 32 21.53 25.74 38.86
N GLU A 33 22.48 25.09 39.52
CA GLU A 33 22.96 23.75 39.15
C GLU A 33 21.89 22.66 39.30
N VAL A 34 21.10 22.71 40.37
CA VAL A 34 19.93 21.82 40.57
C VAL A 34 18.90 22.04 39.45
N SER A 35 18.68 23.30 39.07
CA SER A 35 17.73 23.66 38.01
C SER A 35 18.22 23.20 36.64
N LEU A 36 19.50 23.38 36.31
CA LEU A 36 20.14 22.86 35.09
C LEU A 36 20.04 21.33 35.02
N SER A 37 20.35 20.63 36.11
CA SER A 37 20.25 19.17 36.18
C SER A 37 18.81 18.67 35.94
N HIS A 38 17.81 19.37 36.49
CA HIS A 38 16.41 19.07 36.22
C HIS A 38 16.02 19.33 34.77
N ILE A 39 16.50 20.42 34.18
CA ILE A 39 16.24 20.76 32.77
C ILE A 39 16.87 19.71 31.84
N GLU A 40 18.12 19.32 32.08
CA GLU A 40 18.81 18.30 31.29
C GLU A 40 18.11 16.95 31.38
N LYS A 41 17.75 16.52 32.59
CA LYS A 41 17.03 15.26 32.80
C LYS A 41 15.67 15.29 32.09
N HIS A 42 14.90 16.35 32.27
CA HIS A 42 13.59 16.50 31.62
C HIS A 42 13.74 16.56 30.09
N SER A 43 14.76 17.25 29.57
CA SER A 43 15.05 17.32 28.14
C SER A 43 15.38 15.94 27.56
N TYR A 44 16.20 15.16 28.26
CA TYR A 44 16.56 13.81 27.84
C TYR A 44 15.37 12.84 27.87
N GLU A 45 14.57 12.89 28.95
CA GLU A 45 13.34 12.10 29.07
C GLU A 45 12.34 12.46 27.97
N PHE A 46 12.12 13.76 27.73
CA PHE A 46 11.22 14.26 26.69
C PHE A 46 11.69 13.87 25.28
N ALA A 47 12.99 13.98 24.99
CA ALA A 47 13.55 13.57 23.70
C ALA A 47 13.38 12.06 23.46
N ASN A 48 13.60 11.24 24.49
CA ASN A 48 13.38 9.80 24.40
C ASN A 48 11.92 9.43 24.24
N GLN A 49 11.03 10.12 24.94
CA GLN A 49 9.59 9.93 24.83
C GLN A 49 9.12 10.25 23.40
N ARG A 50 9.48 11.42 22.86
CA ARG A 50 9.12 11.83 21.48
C ARG A 50 9.66 10.86 20.44
N LYS A 51 10.89 10.36 20.63
CA LYS A 51 11.47 9.33 19.75
C LYS A 51 10.70 8.02 19.81
N LEU A 52 10.22 7.62 20.99
CA LEU A 52 9.41 6.40 21.16
C LEU A 52 8.03 6.55 20.50
N GLU A 53 7.37 7.69 20.73
CA GLU A 53 6.07 8.01 20.14
C GLU A 53 6.15 8.03 18.61
N ALA A 54 7.14 8.74 18.04
CA ALA A 54 7.36 8.76 16.59
C ALA A 54 7.63 7.36 16.02
N LYS A 55 8.35 6.50 16.75
CA LYS A 55 8.58 5.11 16.32
C LYS A 55 7.30 4.28 16.31
N GLU A 56 6.44 4.43 17.30
CA GLU A 56 5.17 3.70 17.34
C GLU A 56 4.19 4.22 16.28
N GLU A 57 4.09 5.54 16.07
CA GLU A 57 3.31 6.13 14.98
C GLU A 57 3.75 5.59 13.62
N LEU A 58 5.05 5.64 13.31
CA LEU A 58 5.59 5.11 12.06
C LEU A 58 5.35 3.60 11.90
N LYS A 59 5.44 2.83 12.99
CA LYS A 59 5.18 1.39 12.96
C LYS A 59 3.71 1.08 12.68
N VAL A 60 2.79 1.86 13.24
CA VAL A 60 1.36 1.75 12.97
C VAL A 60 1.06 2.11 11.51
N GLU A 61 1.59 3.23 11.02
CA GLU A 61 1.42 3.65 9.62
C GLU A 61 1.95 2.61 8.64
N LEU A 62 3.19 2.13 8.83
CA LEU A 62 3.78 1.09 7.98
C LEU A 62 2.97 -0.21 7.99
N ARG A 63 2.45 -0.62 9.15
CA ARG A 63 1.61 -1.82 9.25
C ARG A 63 0.31 -1.64 8.47
N ASN A 64 -0.32 -0.46 8.56
CA ASN A 64 -1.55 -0.16 7.85
C ASN A 64 -1.34 -0.11 6.33
N GLU A 65 -0.25 0.51 5.87
CA GLU A 65 0.12 0.54 4.46
C GLU A 65 0.40 -0.87 3.91
N LEU A 66 1.15 -1.69 4.66
CA LEU A 66 1.45 -3.07 4.25
C LEU A 66 0.18 -3.93 4.17
N SER A 67 -0.72 -3.81 5.15
CA SER A 67 -2.02 -4.50 5.13
C SER A 67 -2.81 -4.10 3.88
N THR A 68 -2.87 -2.80 3.59
CA THR A 68 -3.60 -2.28 2.43
C THR A 68 -3.01 -2.79 1.11
N LYS A 69 -1.68 -2.87 1.00
CA LYS A 69 -1.00 -3.43 -0.18
C LYS A 69 -1.27 -4.93 -0.35
N GLU A 70 -1.28 -5.68 0.73
CA GLU A 70 -1.60 -7.12 0.69
C GLU A 70 -3.06 -7.35 0.24
N ASP A 71 -3.99 -6.56 0.76
CA ASP A 71 -5.41 -6.64 0.40
C ASP A 71 -5.64 -6.28 -1.08
N LEU A 72 -4.95 -5.24 -1.58
CA LEU A 72 -4.96 -4.88 -2.99
C LEU A 72 -4.39 -6.01 -3.88
N ALA A 73 -3.31 -6.65 -3.46
CA ALA A 73 -2.72 -7.77 -4.21
C ALA A 73 -3.65 -8.99 -4.26
N LYS A 74 -4.34 -9.29 -3.15
CA LYS A 74 -5.37 -10.35 -3.11
C LYS A 74 -6.53 -10.02 -4.05
N MET A 75 -6.99 -8.77 -4.05
CA MET A 75 -8.08 -8.30 -4.91
C MET A 75 -7.70 -8.36 -6.41
N ASP A 76 -6.48 -7.94 -6.78
CA ASP A 76 -5.99 -8.07 -8.16
C ASP A 76 -5.94 -9.54 -8.59
N GLY A 77 -5.45 -10.43 -7.71
CA GLY A 77 -5.44 -11.87 -7.93
C GLY A 77 -6.84 -12.46 -8.15
N SER A 78 -7.82 -12.10 -7.31
CA SER A 78 -9.20 -12.58 -7.46
C SER A 78 -9.85 -12.06 -8.74
N LEU A 79 -9.66 -10.77 -9.07
CA LEU A 79 -10.19 -10.18 -10.30
C LEU A 79 -9.62 -10.85 -11.55
N ARG A 80 -8.30 -11.10 -11.59
CA ARG A 80 -7.68 -11.84 -12.70
C ARG A 80 -8.28 -13.24 -12.85
N GLN A 81 -8.53 -13.93 -11.74
CA GLN A 81 -9.13 -15.25 -11.77
C GLN A 81 -10.58 -15.21 -12.27
N GLU A 82 -11.36 -14.22 -11.86
CA GLU A 82 -12.74 -14.03 -12.35
C GLU A 82 -12.78 -13.70 -13.83
N ILE A 83 -11.90 -12.80 -14.30
CA ILE A 83 -11.77 -12.47 -15.73
C ILE A 83 -11.40 -13.72 -16.53
N ALA A 84 -10.42 -14.52 -16.07
CA ALA A 84 -10.02 -15.75 -16.75
C ALA A 84 -11.15 -16.78 -16.80
N LYS A 85 -11.92 -16.93 -15.72
CA LYS A 85 -13.11 -17.80 -15.70
C LYS A 85 -14.17 -17.31 -16.69
N MET A 86 -14.44 -16.00 -16.70
CA MET A 86 -15.42 -15.39 -17.60
C MET A 86 -15.02 -15.56 -19.07
N ASP A 87 -13.76 -15.31 -19.44
CA ASP A 87 -13.26 -15.52 -20.81
C ASP A 87 -13.39 -16.99 -21.22
N GLY A 88 -13.06 -17.93 -20.32
CA GLY A 88 -13.24 -19.35 -20.54
C GLY A 88 -14.71 -19.74 -20.79
N SER A 89 -15.63 -19.23 -19.96
CA SER A 89 -17.07 -19.46 -20.12
C SER A 89 -17.61 -18.88 -21.43
N LEU A 90 -17.22 -17.66 -21.79
CA LEU A 90 -17.63 -17.01 -23.03
C LEU A 90 -17.14 -17.78 -24.26
N ARG A 91 -15.86 -18.20 -24.28
CA ARG A 91 -15.33 -19.04 -25.35
C ARG A 91 -16.10 -20.34 -25.51
N GLN A 92 -16.48 -20.96 -24.39
CA GLN A 92 -17.26 -22.20 -24.42
C GLN A 92 -18.67 -21.96 -24.95
N GLU A 93 -19.32 -20.86 -24.58
CA GLU A 93 -20.64 -20.48 -25.10
C GLU A 93 -20.61 -20.17 -26.60
N ILE A 94 -19.60 -19.42 -27.06
CA ILE A 94 -19.38 -19.14 -28.49
C ILE A 94 -19.20 -20.46 -29.25
N ALA A 95 -18.33 -21.36 -28.77
CA ALA A 95 -18.11 -22.65 -29.43
C ALA A 95 -19.38 -23.53 -29.48
N LYS A 96 -20.22 -23.47 -28.44
CA LYS A 96 -21.53 -24.15 -28.44
C LYS A 96 -22.48 -23.51 -29.46
N MET A 97 -22.46 -22.18 -29.56
CA MET A 97 -23.28 -21.43 -30.51
C MET A 97 -22.86 -21.71 -31.95
N ASP A 98 -21.56 -21.72 -32.25
CA ASP A 98 -21.03 -22.04 -33.58
C ASP A 98 -21.44 -23.45 -34.03
N LYS A 99 -21.41 -24.43 -33.12
CA LYS A 99 -21.90 -25.79 -33.41
C LYS A 99 -23.39 -25.80 -33.74
N LYS A 100 -24.21 -25.12 -32.94
CA LYS A 100 -25.66 -25.01 -33.19
C LYS A 100 -25.93 -24.31 -34.53
N PHE A 101 -25.23 -23.22 -34.81
CA PHE A 101 -25.35 -22.49 -36.05
C PHE A 101 -24.96 -23.35 -37.26
N THR A 102 -23.85 -24.09 -37.17
CA THR A 102 -23.40 -25.03 -38.21
C THR A 102 -24.47 -26.11 -38.48
N VAL A 103 -25.04 -26.70 -37.42
CA VAL A 103 -26.10 -27.71 -37.56
C VAL A 103 -27.35 -27.11 -38.21
N LEU A 104 -27.78 -25.92 -37.77
CA LEU A 104 -28.92 -25.24 -38.37
C LEU A 104 -28.67 -24.93 -39.86
N TRP A 105 -27.47 -24.47 -40.21
CA TRP A 105 -27.07 -24.21 -41.59
C TRP A 105 -27.18 -25.46 -42.47
N LEU A 106 -26.70 -26.60 -41.99
CA LEU A 106 -26.78 -27.88 -42.70
C LEU A 106 -28.24 -28.31 -42.89
N ILE A 107 -29.07 -28.20 -41.85
CA ILE A 107 -30.51 -28.51 -41.93
C ILE A 107 -31.19 -27.60 -42.95
N THR A 108 -30.91 -26.29 -42.92
CA THR A 108 -31.49 -25.33 -43.87
C THR A 108 -31.11 -25.65 -45.31
N ILE A 109 -29.83 -25.93 -45.61
CA ILE A 109 -29.40 -26.36 -46.96
C ILE A 109 -30.19 -27.61 -47.37
N PHE A 110 -30.27 -28.61 -46.49
CA PHE A 110 -30.98 -29.86 -46.78
C PHE A 110 -32.46 -29.60 -47.07
N THR A 111 -33.13 -28.77 -46.28
CA THR A 111 -34.54 -28.41 -46.49
C THR A 111 -34.74 -27.70 -47.83
N VAL A 112 -33.86 -26.76 -48.20
CA VAL A 112 -33.98 -26.04 -49.50
C VAL A 112 -33.83 -27.01 -50.68
N ILE A 113 -32.86 -27.92 -50.64
CA ILE A 113 -32.66 -28.95 -51.68
C ILE A 113 -33.87 -29.89 -51.75
N PHE A 114 -34.38 -30.34 -50.60
CA PHE A 114 -35.51 -31.26 -50.53
C PHE A 114 -36.81 -30.65 -51.06
N VAL A 115 -37.07 -29.38 -50.74
CA VAL A 115 -38.29 -28.68 -51.17
C VAL A 115 -38.23 -28.26 -52.63
N ASN A 116 -37.03 -27.95 -53.15
CA ASN A 116 -36.87 -27.42 -54.50
C ASN A 116 -35.83 -28.24 -55.30
N GLN A 117 -36.33 -29.17 -56.12
CA GLN A 117 -35.51 -30.07 -56.96
C GLN A 117 -34.62 -29.32 -57.97
N ASN A 118 -35.01 -28.12 -58.42
CA ASN A 118 -34.20 -27.28 -59.31
C ASN A 118 -33.01 -26.62 -58.58
N THR A 119 -32.96 -26.65 -57.24
CA THR A 119 -31.86 -26.10 -56.45
C THR A 119 -30.52 -26.78 -56.79
N LEU A 120 -30.53 -28.08 -57.08
CA LEU A 120 -29.31 -28.81 -57.45
C LEU A 120 -28.75 -28.31 -58.79
N GLU A 121 -29.61 -28.06 -59.76
CA GLU A 121 -29.21 -27.51 -61.07
C GLU A 121 -28.68 -26.07 -60.93
N PHE A 122 -29.30 -25.27 -60.06
CA PHE A 122 -28.85 -23.92 -59.74
C PHE A 122 -27.49 -23.91 -59.00
N LEU A 123 -27.30 -24.81 -58.03
CA LEU A 123 -26.02 -25.00 -57.33
C LEU A 123 -24.93 -25.47 -58.29
N ALA A 124 -25.24 -26.41 -59.18
CA ALA A 124 -24.30 -26.91 -60.19
C ALA A 124 -23.90 -25.81 -61.18
N ARG A 125 -24.83 -24.91 -61.57
CA ARG A 125 -24.51 -23.71 -62.37
C ARG A 125 -23.63 -22.71 -61.61
N ILE A 126 -23.91 -22.42 -60.34
CA ILE A 126 -23.09 -21.52 -59.51
C ILE A 126 -21.66 -22.06 -59.34
N LEU A 127 -21.53 -23.38 -59.15
CA LEU A 127 -20.24 -24.05 -59.01
C LEU A 127 -19.55 -24.31 -60.38
N GLY A 128 -20.18 -23.93 -61.50
CA GLY A 128 -19.61 -24.07 -62.85
C GLY A 128 -19.59 -25.51 -63.39
N LEU A 129 -20.32 -26.43 -62.76
CA LEU A 129 -20.39 -27.85 -63.13
C LEU A 129 -21.37 -28.12 -64.29
N VAL A 130 -22.32 -27.20 -64.54
CA VAL A 130 -23.33 -27.28 -65.61
C VAL A 130 -23.47 -25.90 -66.25
N LYS A 131 -23.64 -25.84 -67.58
CA LYS A 131 -23.85 -24.58 -68.33
C LYS A 131 -25.28 -24.02 -68.17
#